data_AF-A0A0C2WJ52-F1
#
_entry.id   AF-A0A0C2WJ52-F1
#
_cell.length_a   1.000
_cell.length_b   1.000
_cell.length_c   1.000
_cell.angle_alpha   90.00
_cell.angle_beta   90.00
_cell.angle_gamma   90.00
#
_symmetry.space_group_name_H-M   'P 1'
#
loop_
_entity.id
_entity.type
_entity.pdbx_description
1 polymer ?
#
loop_
_entity_poly.entity_id
_entity_poly.type
_entity_poly.pdbx_seq_one_letter_code
_entity_poly.pdbx_strand_id
1 'polypeptide(L)'
;MAPADSAKSSNYTKSQIAYSIYDGRYKANRPRTSVAPPVQLFHPAFGHFLDSVKSNRALPDDIIRQTAEYMIAASAIYESEEKRRKVLTPLLCVILDVNMQTILNEDKTNPDGIVEMKTNMLLFLTFLQEDKNEFGDGGSDPSTQAGLSAGRCWAQSKVCQIHCIAF
;
A
#
# COMPACT_ATOMS: atom_id res chain seq x y z
N MET A 1 16.61 16.03 0.53
CA MET A 1 16.14 17.07 1.46
C MET A 1 15.47 16.34 2.62
N ALA A 2 15.88 16.55 3.87
CA ALA A 2 15.25 15.87 5.00
C ALA A 2 13.84 16.46 5.25
N PRO A 3 12.85 15.65 5.68
CA PRO A 3 11.53 16.17 6.01
C PRO A 3 11.63 17.17 7.18
N ALA A 4 10.71 18.13 7.21
CA ALA A 4 10.56 19.03 8.35
C ALA A 4 10.33 18.23 9.64
N ASP A 5 10.81 18.73 10.78
CA ASP A 5 10.75 17.97 12.04
C ASP A 5 9.32 17.59 12.44
N SER A 6 8.33 18.44 12.17
CA SER A 6 6.91 18.15 12.42
C SER A 6 6.33 17.08 11.48
N ALA A 7 6.91 16.90 10.30
CA ALA A 7 6.48 15.92 9.30
C ALA A 7 7.08 14.51 9.54
N LYS A 8 8.01 14.35 10.49
CA LYS A 8 8.49 13.03 10.91
C LYS A 8 7.34 12.23 11.51
N SER A 9 7.18 10.95 11.13
CA SER A 9 6.10 10.04 11.54
C SER A 9 5.73 10.13 13.03
N SER A 10 6.74 10.10 13.91
CA SER A 10 6.58 10.18 15.36
C SER A 10 6.05 11.52 15.85
N ASN A 11 6.47 12.63 15.25
CA ASN A 11 5.99 13.97 15.59
C ASN A 11 4.63 14.25 14.98
N TYR A 12 4.40 13.83 13.73
CA TYR A 12 3.09 13.86 13.09
C TYR A 12 2.03 13.12 13.92
N THR A 13 2.33 11.90 14.38
CA THR A 13 1.41 11.12 15.22
C THR A 13 1.09 11.83 16.54
N LYS A 14 2.09 12.46 17.18
CA LYS A 14 1.86 13.27 18.40
C LYS A 14 0.99 14.49 18.10
N SER A 15 1.26 15.19 17.00
CA SER A 15 0.46 16.32 16.54
C SER A 15 -0.97 15.92 16.28
N GLN A 16 -1.22 14.79 15.59
CA GLN A 16 -2.56 14.30 15.32
C GLN A 16 -3.39 14.04 16.59
N ILE A 17 -2.74 13.66 17.69
CA ILE A 17 -3.38 13.48 19.00
C ILE A 17 -3.68 14.83 19.67
N ALA A 18 -2.76 15.77 19.60
CA ALA A 18 -2.85 17.05 20.30
C ALA A 18 -3.68 18.11 19.54
N TYR A 19 -3.42 18.24 18.24
CA TYR A 19 -4.01 19.20 17.31
C TYR A 19 -4.28 18.48 15.98
N SER A 20 -5.45 17.86 15.87
CA SER A 20 -5.80 17.06 14.70
C SER A 20 -5.76 17.90 13.43
N ILE A 21 -5.00 17.42 12.45
CA ILE A 21 -5.05 17.96 11.09
C ILE A 21 -6.18 17.21 10.39
N TYR A 22 -7.07 17.93 9.72
CA TYR A 22 -8.22 17.35 9.02
C TYR A 22 -7.80 16.75 7.66
N ASP A 23 -6.90 15.77 7.70
CA ASP A 23 -6.33 15.07 6.54
C ASP A 23 -6.89 13.64 6.36
N GLY A 24 -7.89 13.26 7.15
CA GLY A 24 -8.50 11.92 7.11
C GLY A 24 -7.84 10.91 8.04
N ARG A 25 -6.66 11.21 8.58
CA ARG A 25 -5.87 10.27 9.38
C ARG A 25 -6.31 10.30 10.84
N TYR A 26 -6.30 9.15 11.51
CA TYR A 26 -6.66 9.04 12.93
C TYR A 26 -5.94 7.88 13.60
N LYS A 27 -5.76 7.92 14.92
CA LYS A 27 -5.13 6.81 15.65
C LYS A 27 -6.05 5.60 15.70
N ALA A 28 -5.55 4.42 15.30
CA ALA A 28 -6.38 3.20 15.18
C ALA A 28 -7.16 2.82 16.45
N ASN A 29 -6.58 3.04 17.64
CA ASN A 29 -7.24 2.77 18.93
C ASN A 29 -8.06 3.94 19.48
N ARG A 30 -8.15 5.06 18.74
CA ARG A 30 -8.96 6.24 19.06
C ARG A 30 -9.58 6.80 17.78
N PRO A 31 -10.48 6.04 17.11
CA PRO A 31 -11.10 6.47 15.87
C PRO A 31 -11.84 7.78 16.07
N ARG A 32 -11.73 8.66 15.07
CA ARG A 32 -12.42 9.95 15.03
C ARG A 32 -12.90 10.21 13.62
N THR A 33 -14.04 10.88 13.49
CA THR A 33 -14.49 11.40 12.21
C THR A 33 -13.59 12.57 11.82
N SER A 34 -12.69 12.33 10.88
CA SER A 34 -11.94 13.39 10.22
C SER A 34 -12.64 13.74 8.91
N VAL A 35 -13.17 14.97 8.80
CA VAL A 35 -13.69 15.47 7.53
C VAL A 35 -12.52 16.05 6.74
N ALA A 36 -11.98 15.26 5.80
CA ALA A 36 -10.98 15.77 4.88
C ALA A 36 -11.65 16.65 3.80
N PRO A 37 -10.96 17.69 3.28
CA PRO A 37 -11.45 18.43 2.13
C PRO A 37 -11.71 17.50 0.93
N PRO A 38 -12.68 17.82 0.06
CA PRO A 38 -12.91 17.06 -1.17
C PRO A 38 -11.61 16.90 -1.96
N VAL A 39 -11.31 15.66 -2.38
CA VAL A 39 -10.05 15.30 -3.03
C VAL A 39 -9.83 16.09 -4.35
N GLN A 40 -10.91 16.55 -4.98
CA GLN A 40 -10.89 17.37 -6.19
C GLN A 40 -10.21 18.73 -5.99
N LEU A 41 -10.11 19.22 -4.75
CA LEU A 41 -9.41 20.48 -4.43
C LEU A 41 -7.90 20.36 -4.57
N PHE A 42 -7.35 19.14 -4.50
CA PHE A 42 -5.90 18.90 -4.56
C PHE A 42 -5.41 18.71 -6.00
N HIS A 43 -6.20 18.09 -6.88
CA HIS A 43 -5.80 17.88 -8.28
C HIS A 43 -7.00 17.61 -9.21
N PRO A 44 -7.06 18.20 -10.43
CA PRO A 44 -8.14 17.97 -11.40
C PRO A 44 -8.35 16.51 -11.80
N ALA A 45 -7.29 15.70 -11.81
CA ALA A 45 -7.36 14.27 -12.13
C ALA A 45 -8.38 13.51 -11.26
N PHE A 46 -8.57 13.92 -10.00
CA PHE A 46 -9.57 13.30 -9.14
C PHE A 46 -11.01 13.65 -9.56
N GLY A 47 -11.24 14.86 -10.08
CA GLY A 47 -12.52 15.23 -10.69
C GLY A 47 -12.82 14.37 -11.92
N HIS A 48 -11.85 14.26 -12.84
CA HIS A 48 -11.96 13.42 -14.02
C HIS A 48 -12.19 11.93 -13.68
N PHE A 49 -11.52 11.42 -12.65
CA PHE A 49 -11.75 10.07 -12.14
C PHE A 49 -13.20 9.88 -11.69
N LEU A 50 -13.73 10.80 -10.87
CA LEU A 50 -15.11 10.72 -10.38
C LEU A 50 -16.13 10.82 -11.51
N ASP A 51 -15.88 11.67 -12.51
CA ASP A 51 -16.74 11.76 -13.69
C ASP A 51 -16.70 10.47 -14.52
N SER A 52 -15.53 9.84 -14.63
CA SER A 52 -15.36 8.54 -15.28
C SER A 52 -16.09 7.42 -14.54
N VAL A 53 -16.05 7.40 -13.21
CA VAL A 53 -16.76 6.41 -12.40
C VAL A 53 -18.29 6.56 -12.55
N LYS A 54 -18.79 7.80 -12.68
CA LYS A 54 -20.22 8.06 -12.95
C LYS A 54 -20.67 7.59 -14.34
N SER A 55 -19.75 7.34 -15.28
CA SER A 55 -20.06 7.04 -16.69
C SER A 55 -20.54 5.60 -16.98
N ASN A 56 -21.32 4.99 -16.08
CA ASN A 56 -22.17 3.82 -16.34
C ASN A 56 -21.52 2.43 -16.34
N ARG A 57 -20.39 2.23 -15.64
CA ARG A 57 -19.92 0.88 -15.29
C ARG A 57 -20.45 0.51 -13.89
N ALA A 58 -21.34 -0.46 -13.83
CA ALA A 58 -21.76 -1.04 -12.55
C ALA A 58 -20.54 -1.73 -11.91
N LEU A 59 -19.98 -1.10 -10.87
CA LEU A 59 -18.99 -1.75 -10.03
C LEU A 59 -19.72 -2.71 -9.08
N PRO A 60 -19.19 -3.91 -8.83
CA PRO A 60 -19.77 -4.83 -7.86
C PRO A 60 -19.84 -4.18 -6.45
N ASP A 61 -21.01 -4.25 -5.81
CA ASP A 61 -21.25 -3.65 -4.49
C ASP A 61 -20.29 -4.17 -3.41
N ASP A 62 -19.90 -5.43 -3.51
CA ASP A 62 -18.94 -6.06 -2.61
C ASP A 62 -17.55 -5.44 -2.75
N ILE A 63 -17.08 -5.19 -3.99
CA ILE A 63 -15.81 -4.50 -4.24
C ILE A 63 -15.83 -3.09 -3.67
N ILE A 64 -16.94 -2.35 -3.83
CA ILE A 64 -17.10 -1.00 -3.27
C ILE A 64 -16.99 -1.05 -1.74
N ARG A 65 -17.75 -1.96 -1.09
CA ARG A 65 -17.77 -2.08 0.37
C ARG A 65 -16.40 -2.50 0.92
N GLN A 66 -15.78 -3.52 0.34
CA GLN A 66 -14.46 -4.00 0.75
C GLN A 66 -13.40 -2.92 0.56
N THR A 67 -13.44 -2.19 -0.56
CA THR A 67 -12.53 -1.06 -0.80
C THR A 67 -12.73 0.04 0.24
N ALA A 68 -13.98 0.38 0.58
CA ALA A 68 -14.27 1.36 1.63
C ALA A 68 -13.73 0.91 3.00
N GLU A 69 -13.93 -0.36 3.37
CA GLU A 69 -13.38 -0.95 4.60
C GLU A 69 -11.84 -0.89 4.62
N TYR A 70 -11.20 -1.22 3.50
CA TYR A 70 -9.75 -1.09 3.34
C TYR A 70 -9.29 0.36 3.49
N MET A 71 -9.97 1.32 2.85
CA MET A 71 -9.60 2.73 2.94
C MET A 71 -9.75 3.30 4.36
N ILE A 72 -10.77 2.86 5.10
CA ILE A 72 -10.95 3.20 6.53
C ILE A 72 -9.77 2.66 7.34
N ALA A 73 -9.45 1.37 7.19
CA ALA A 73 -8.31 0.75 7.88
C ALA A 73 -6.98 1.43 7.49
N ALA A 74 -6.77 1.70 6.21
CA ALA A 74 -5.55 2.32 5.69
C ALA A 74 -5.36 3.73 6.22
N SER A 75 -6.46 4.47 6.47
CA SER A 75 -6.47 5.81 7.07
C SER A 75 -6.09 5.83 8.54
N ALA A 76 -6.10 4.68 9.22
CA ALA A 76 -5.69 4.58 10.60
C ALA A 76 -4.15 4.61 10.76
N ILE A 77 -3.69 5.27 11.82
CA ILE A 77 -2.31 5.30 12.29
C ILE A 77 -2.15 4.18 13.32
N TYR A 78 -1.27 3.21 13.03
CA TYR A 78 -1.03 2.06 13.89
C TYR A 78 0.20 2.27 14.77
N GLU A 79 0.33 1.43 15.80
CA GLU A 79 1.48 1.49 16.71
C GLU A 79 2.75 0.86 16.10
N SER A 80 2.59 -0.01 15.11
CA SER A 80 3.70 -0.63 14.37
C SER A 80 3.29 -1.05 12.96
N GLU A 81 4.27 -1.16 12.07
CA GLU A 81 4.10 -1.69 10.71
C GLU A 81 3.50 -3.11 10.72
N GLU A 82 3.92 -3.96 11.66
CA GLU A 82 3.39 -5.32 11.81
C GLU A 82 1.88 -5.31 12.13
N LYS A 83 1.42 -4.45 13.04
CA LYS A 83 0.00 -4.33 13.38
C LYS A 83 -0.80 -3.79 12.20
N ARG A 84 -0.26 -2.81 11.48
CA ARG A 84 -0.87 -2.27 10.26
C ARG A 84 -1.05 -3.37 9.20
N ARG A 85 0.02 -4.12 8.90
CA ARG A 85 0.02 -5.20 7.91
C ARG A 85 -0.94 -6.33 8.26
N LYS A 86 -0.99 -6.73 9.53
CA LYS A 86 -1.97 -7.73 10.04
C LYS A 86 -3.43 -7.35 9.77
N VAL A 87 -3.74 -6.06 9.67
CA VAL A 87 -5.09 -5.58 9.35
C VAL A 87 -5.29 -5.37 7.84
N LEU A 88 -4.31 -4.77 7.16
CA LEU A 88 -4.46 -4.38 5.76
C LEU A 88 -4.31 -5.53 4.77
N THR A 89 -3.34 -6.42 4.98
CA THR A 89 -3.05 -7.52 4.03
C THR A 89 -4.28 -8.41 3.80
N PRO A 90 -5.02 -8.87 4.83
CA PRO A 90 -6.21 -9.70 4.59
C PRO A 90 -7.28 -8.98 3.78
N LEU A 91 -7.52 -7.69 4.05
CA LEU A 91 -8.51 -6.88 3.31
C LEU A 91 -8.09 -6.72 1.84
N LEU A 92 -6.81 -6.46 1.59
CA LEU A 92 -6.29 -6.30 0.24
C LEU A 92 -6.31 -7.61 -0.55
N CYS A 93 -5.96 -8.73 0.09
CA CYS A 93 -6.07 -10.07 -0.50
C CYS A 93 -7.51 -10.38 -0.94
N VAL A 94 -8.51 -10.02 -0.13
CA VAL A 94 -9.93 -10.22 -0.47
C VAL A 94 -10.35 -9.37 -1.66
N ILE A 95 -9.96 -8.09 -1.69
CA ILE A 95 -10.30 -7.17 -2.81
C ILE A 95 -9.68 -7.64 -4.13
N LEU A 96 -8.43 -8.11 -4.08
CA LEU A 96 -7.67 -8.51 -5.26
C LEU A 96 -7.91 -9.97 -5.66
N ASP A 97 -8.62 -10.76 -4.83
CA ASP A 97 -8.77 -12.21 -4.94
C ASP A 97 -7.42 -12.94 -5.11
N VAL A 98 -6.46 -12.59 -4.23
CA VAL A 98 -5.11 -13.17 -4.22
C VAL A 98 -4.71 -13.69 -2.85
N ASN A 99 -3.71 -14.56 -2.83
CA ASN A 99 -3.04 -14.98 -1.61
C ASN A 99 -1.63 -14.42 -1.58
N MET A 100 -1.42 -13.38 -0.76
CA MET A 100 -0.09 -12.78 -0.57
C MET A 100 0.76 -13.62 0.39
N GLN A 101 2.02 -13.81 -0.01
CA GLN A 101 3.01 -14.54 0.76
C GLN A 101 4.20 -13.63 1.07
N THR A 102 4.87 -13.88 2.19
CA THR A 102 6.19 -13.30 2.46
C THR A 102 7.26 -14.30 2.02
N ILE A 103 8.19 -13.88 1.16
CA ILE A 103 9.31 -14.73 0.71
C ILE A 103 10.65 -14.19 1.19
N LEU A 104 11.47 -15.08 1.72
CA LEU A 104 12.88 -14.78 1.90
C LEU A 104 13.60 -14.97 0.57
N ASN A 105 14.08 -13.88 0.00
CA ASN A 105 14.90 -13.88 -1.19
C ASN A 105 16.27 -14.53 -0.92
N GLU A 106 16.97 -14.98 -1.97
CA GLU A 106 18.32 -15.56 -1.86
C GLU A 106 19.33 -14.60 -1.20
N ASP A 107 19.14 -13.29 -1.39
CA ASP A 107 19.94 -12.22 -0.81
C ASP A 107 19.53 -11.86 0.64
N LYS A 108 18.65 -12.66 1.26
CA LYS A 108 18.07 -12.48 2.60
C LYS A 108 17.17 -11.26 2.74
N THR A 109 16.79 -10.60 1.65
CA THR A 109 15.75 -9.57 1.69
C THR A 109 14.36 -10.21 1.74
N ASN A 110 13.38 -9.53 2.32
CA ASN A 110 12.03 -10.05 2.47
C ASN A 110 11.03 -8.91 2.24
N PRO A 111 10.42 -8.83 1.04
CA PRO A 111 9.31 -7.92 0.80
C PRO A 111 8.15 -8.22 1.77
N ASP A 112 7.37 -7.21 2.11
CA ASP A 112 6.26 -7.36 3.06
C ASP A 112 5.13 -8.25 2.51
N GLY A 113 5.02 -8.37 1.19
CA GLY A 113 4.13 -9.32 0.53
C GLY A 113 4.44 -9.46 -0.95
N ILE A 114 4.19 -10.66 -1.50
CA ILE A 114 4.28 -10.96 -2.92
C ILE A 114 3.12 -11.84 -3.37
N VAL A 115 2.80 -11.75 -4.67
CA VAL A 115 1.96 -12.74 -5.36
C VAL A 115 2.72 -13.21 -6.58
N GLU A 116 3.00 -14.51 -6.62
CA GLU A 116 3.63 -15.18 -7.75
C GLU A 116 2.61 -16.05 -8.48
N MET A 117 2.59 -15.99 -9.81
CA MET A 117 1.77 -16.84 -10.66
C MET A 117 2.67 -17.83 -11.41
N LYS A 118 2.31 -19.12 -11.36
CA LYS A 118 3.04 -20.17 -12.09
C LYS A 118 2.36 -20.47 -13.42
N THR A 119 3.10 -20.35 -14.52
CA THR A 119 2.64 -20.67 -15.88
C THR A 119 3.70 -21.50 -16.60
N ASN A 120 3.35 -22.69 -17.09
CA ASN A 120 4.22 -23.55 -17.91
C ASN A 120 5.65 -23.71 -17.36
N MET A 121 5.76 -23.98 -16.05
CA MET A 121 7.00 -24.13 -15.26
C MET A 121 7.77 -22.84 -14.91
N LEU A 122 7.32 -21.68 -15.39
CA LEU A 122 7.90 -20.38 -15.05
C LEU A 122 7.09 -19.71 -13.92
N LEU A 123 7.77 -18.92 -13.10
CA LEU A 123 7.19 -18.20 -11.97
C LEU A 123 7.25 -16.70 -12.24
N PHE A 124 6.11 -16.03 -12.21
CA PHE A 124 5.98 -14.60 -12.52
C PHE A 124 5.56 -13.83 -11.28
N LEU A 125 6.33 -12.80 -10.92
CA LEU A 125 5.91 -11.83 -9.91
C LEU A 125 4.79 -10.95 -10.49
N THR A 126 3.60 -11.02 -9.92
CA THR A 126 2.42 -10.27 -10.37
C THR A 126 2.06 -9.12 -9.44
N PHE A 127 2.41 -9.24 -8.17
CA PHE A 127 2.17 -8.21 -7.16
C PHE A 127 3.31 -8.22 -6.14
N LEU A 128 3.70 -7.03 -5.70
CA LEU A 128 4.68 -6.81 -4.64
C LEU A 128 4.20 -5.68 -3.73
N GLN A 129 4.33 -5.91 -2.43
CA GLN A 129 3.92 -5.00 -1.38
C GLN A 129 5.11 -4.66 -0.49
N GLU A 130 5.24 -3.37 -0.21
CA GLU A 130 6.10 -2.81 0.84
C GLU A 130 5.24 -1.84 1.64
N ASP A 131 5.11 -2.09 2.94
CA ASP A 131 4.31 -1.27 3.83
C ASP A 131 5.21 -0.38 4.67
N LYS A 132 4.73 0.85 4.89
CA LYS A 132 5.20 1.73 5.94
C LYS A 132 4.03 2.21 6.77
N ASN A 133 4.30 2.51 8.03
CA ASN A 133 3.27 2.99 8.95
C ASN A 133 2.83 4.42 8.60
N GLU A 134 3.81 5.24 8.20
CA GLU A 134 3.63 6.61 7.73
C GLU A 134 4.66 6.95 6.65
N PHE A 135 4.41 8.04 5.92
CA PHE A 135 5.39 8.59 4.99
C PHE A 135 6.68 8.99 5.73
N GLY A 136 7.82 8.54 5.19
CA GLY A 136 9.14 8.80 5.75
C GLY A 136 9.50 7.97 6.99
N ASP A 137 8.63 7.03 7.41
CA ASP A 137 8.95 6.12 8.49
C ASP A 137 10.05 5.12 8.07
N GLY A 138 10.91 4.74 9.02
CA GLY A 138 12.07 3.87 8.72
C GLY A 138 13.16 4.48 7.83
N GLY A 139 13.07 5.77 7.49
CA GLY A 139 14.08 6.46 6.67
C GLY A 139 14.09 6.03 5.20
N SER A 140 13.04 5.35 4.74
CA SER A 140 12.89 4.85 3.38
C SER A 140 11.55 5.28 2.81
N ASP A 141 11.50 5.53 1.50
CA ASP A 141 10.26 5.73 0.76
C ASP A 141 9.71 4.36 0.31
N PRO A 142 8.47 3.98 0.66
CA PRO A 142 7.92 2.67 0.31
C PRO A 142 7.86 2.43 -1.20
N SER A 143 7.64 3.47 -2.01
CA SER A 143 7.57 3.34 -3.48
C SER A 143 8.94 3.01 -4.07
N THR A 144 9.98 3.69 -3.61
CA THR A 144 11.38 3.44 -3.98
C THR A 144 11.79 2.04 -3.53
N GLN A 145 11.45 1.66 -2.29
CA GLN A 145 11.72 0.33 -1.76
C GLN A 145 11.03 -0.75 -2.61
N ALA A 146 9.76 -0.59 -2.93
CA ALA A 146 9.00 -1.55 -3.74
C ALA A 146 9.61 -1.71 -5.15
N GLY A 147 10.01 -0.61 -5.79
CA GLY A 147 10.68 -0.67 -7.10
C GLY A 147 12.01 -1.43 -7.05
N LEU A 148 12.83 -1.17 -6.04
CA LEU A 148 14.09 -1.90 -5.83
C LEU A 148 13.86 -3.37 -5.49
N SER A 149 12.87 -3.68 -4.64
CA SER A 149 12.48 -5.05 -4.30
C SER A 149 11.99 -5.82 -5.52
N ALA A 150 11.19 -5.19 -6.40
CA ALA A 150 10.73 -5.80 -7.64
C ALA A 150 11.91 -6.11 -8.59
N GLY A 151 12.81 -5.15 -8.79
CA GLY A 151 14.02 -5.36 -9.59
C GLY A 151 14.90 -6.49 -9.05
N ARG A 152 15.05 -6.59 -7.73
CA ARG A 152 15.77 -7.70 -7.07
C ARG A 152 15.07 -9.04 -7.24
N CYS A 153 13.75 -9.08 -7.12
CA CYS A 153 12.98 -10.31 -7.33
C CYS A 153 13.18 -10.85 -8.75
N TRP A 154 13.21 -9.98 -9.76
CA TRP A 154 13.47 -10.37 -11.15
C TRP A 154 14.91 -10.76 -11.43
N ALA A 155 15.88 -10.24 -10.68
CA ALA A 155 17.29 -10.62 -10.80
C ALA A 155 17.62 -11.99 -10.19
N GLN A 156 16.71 -12.63 -9.45
CA GLN A 156 16.95 -13.94 -8.83
C GLN A 156 17.04 -15.06 -9.84
N SER A 157 17.91 -16.04 -9.55
CA SER A 157 18.17 -17.20 -10.41
C SER A 157 16.90 -17.97 -10.77
N LYS A 158 15.96 -18.08 -9.82
CA LYS A 158 14.66 -18.74 -9.94
C LYS A 158 13.70 -18.11 -10.97
N VAL A 159 13.87 -16.81 -11.27
CA VAL A 159 13.04 -16.04 -12.23
C VAL A 159 13.81 -15.77 -13.53
N CYS A 160 15.15 -15.84 -13.49
CA CYS A 160 16.07 -15.56 -14.59
C CYS A 160 15.87 -16.48 -15.83
N GLN A 161 15.23 -17.65 -15.69
CA GLN A 161 14.90 -18.52 -16.83
C GLN A 161 13.96 -17.85 -17.85
N ILE A 162 13.21 -16.82 -17.45
CA ILE A 162 12.37 -16.02 -18.35
C ILE A 162 13.25 -15.17 -19.30
N HIS A 163 14.43 -14.73 -18.86
CA HIS A 163 15.33 -13.89 -19.68
C HIS A 163 15.95 -14.65 -20.86
N CYS A 164 16.10 -15.96 -20.75
CA CYS A 164 16.73 -16.79 -21.79
C CYS A 164 15.80 -17.20 -22.94
N ILE A 165 14.50 -16.88 -22.87
CA ILE A 165 13.50 -17.23 -23.90
C ILE A 165 13.15 -16.02 -24.79
N ALA A 166 13.61 -14.82 -24.42
CA ALA A 166 13.25 -13.57 -25.09
C ALA A 166 14.32 -12.98 -26.04
N PHE A 167 15.34 -13.75 -26.43
CA PHE A 167 16.31 -13.37 -27.46
C PHE A 167 16.65 -14.54 -28.39
#